data_AF-A0A960ANH3-F1
#
_entry.id   AF-A0A960ANH3-F1
#
_cell.length_a   1.000
_cell.length_b   1.000
_cell.length_c   1.000
_cell.angle_alpha   90.00
_cell.angle_beta   90.00
_cell.angle_gamma   90.00
#
_symmetry.space_group_name_H-M   'P 1'
#
loop_
_entity.id
_entity.type
_entity.pdbx_description
1 polymer ?
#
loop_
_entity_poly.entity_id
_entity_poly.type
_entity_poly.pdbx_seq_one_letter_code
_entity_poly.pdbx_strand_id
1 'polypeptide(L)'
;YSIEDLAQLIHDLKNANNRARIHVKLVAEVGVGTVAAGVSKAHADVILISGHDGGTGASPLTSLKHAGGPWELGLAETQQTLIANGLRDRVVVQTDGQLKTGRDVIIA
;
A
#
# COMPACT_ATOMS: atom_id res chain seq x y z
N TYR A 1 2.39 1.80 -19.19
CA TYR A 1 2.15 0.97 -18.00
C TYR A 1 1.12 1.65 -17.12
N SER A 2 0.00 0.98 -16.84
CA SER A 2 -1.21 1.54 -16.24
C SER A 2 -1.83 0.60 -15.19
N ILE A 3 -2.97 1.00 -14.62
CA ILE A 3 -3.68 0.18 -13.61
C ILE A 3 -4.22 -1.13 -14.21
N GLU A 4 -4.55 -1.15 -15.50
CA GLU A 4 -4.98 -2.35 -16.20
C GLU A 4 -3.85 -3.38 -16.30
N ASP A 5 -2.61 -2.91 -16.50
CA ASP A 5 -1.43 -3.79 -16.51
C ASP A 5 -1.20 -4.41 -15.13
N LEU A 6 -1.44 -3.66 -14.05
CA LEU A 6 -1.37 -4.22 -12.69
C LEU A 6 -2.46 -5.28 -12.46
N ALA A 7 -3.69 -5.05 -12.95
CA ALA A 7 -4.76 -6.04 -12.88
C ALA A 7 -4.39 -7.32 -13.63
N GLN A 8 -3.75 -7.18 -14.81
CA GLN A 8 -3.25 -8.34 -15.56
C GLN A 8 -2.16 -9.08 -14.77
N LEU A 9 -1.20 -8.37 -14.17
CA LEU A 9 -0.17 -9.01 -13.34
C LEU A 9 -0.79 -9.76 -12.14
N ILE A 10 -1.77 -9.18 -11.47
CA ILE A 10 -2.47 -9.82 -10.36
C ILE A 10 -3.20 -11.09 -10.86
N HIS A 11 -3.85 -11.01 -12.02
CA HIS A 11 -4.50 -12.16 -12.65
C HIS A 11 -3.50 -13.28 -12.96
N ASP A 12 -2.36 -12.95 -13.55
CA ASP A 12 -1.31 -13.91 -13.90
C ASP A 12 -0.74 -14.60 -12.64
N LEU A 13 -0.49 -13.83 -11.58
CA LEU A 13 0.01 -14.38 -10.30
C LEU A 13 -1.01 -15.32 -9.64
N LYS A 14 -2.30 -14.97 -9.66
CA LYS A 14 -3.37 -15.84 -9.12
C LYS A 14 -3.57 -17.10 -9.99
N ASN A 15 -3.36 -17.02 -11.30
CA ASN A 15 -3.38 -18.19 -12.17
C ASN A 15 -2.18 -19.11 -11.93
N ALA A 16 -1.00 -18.56 -11.68
CA ALA A 16 0.20 -19.33 -11.35
C ALA A 16 0.08 -19.99 -9.97
N ASN A 17 -0.54 -19.33 -8.99
CA ASN A 17 -0.80 -19.89 -7.67
C ASN A 17 -2.12 -19.36 -7.08
N ASN A 18 -3.18 -20.14 -7.22
CA ASN A 18 -4.53 -19.79 -6.76
C ASN A 18 -4.69 -19.75 -5.23
N ARG A 19 -3.71 -20.24 -4.46
CA ARG A 19 -3.70 -20.20 -2.99
C ARG A 19 -2.94 -19.00 -2.45
N ALA A 20 -2.17 -18.30 -3.28
CA ALA A 20 -1.40 -17.14 -2.86
C ALA A 20 -2.28 -15.90 -2.70
N ARG A 21 -1.97 -15.11 -1.68
CA ARG A 21 -2.48 -13.74 -1.55
C ARG A 21 -1.54 -12.79 -2.26
N ILE A 22 -2.09 -11.86 -3.02
CA ILE A 22 -1.34 -10.84 -3.75
C ILE A 22 -1.32 -9.56 -2.95
N HIS A 23 -0.12 -9.18 -2.52
CA HIS A 23 0.15 -7.91 -1.86
C HIS A 23 0.62 -6.89 -2.88
N VAL A 24 0.06 -5.69 -2.81
CA VAL A 24 0.57 -4.52 -3.52
C VAL A 24 1.13 -3.55 -2.48
N LYS A 25 2.45 -3.32 -2.53
CA LYS A 25 3.14 -2.36 -1.67
C LYS A 25 3.15 -0.99 -2.35
N LEU A 26 2.57 0.00 -1.68
CA LEU A 26 2.57 1.40 -2.08
C LEU A 26 3.36 2.20 -1.03
N VAL A 27 3.94 3.32 -1.43
CA VAL A 27 4.54 4.29 -0.50
C VAL A 27 3.52 5.38 -0.24
N ALA A 28 3.44 5.84 1.02
CA ALA A 28 2.58 6.93 1.41
C ALA A 28 2.99 8.20 0.65
N GLU A 29 2.04 8.84 -0.01
CA GLU A 29 2.15 10.12 -0.69
C GLU A 29 0.73 10.66 -0.89
N VAL A 30 0.59 11.97 -1.07
CA VAL A 30 -0.71 12.58 -1.40
C VAL A 30 -1.30 11.91 -2.65
N GLY A 31 -2.54 11.43 -2.55
CA GLY A 31 -3.24 10.75 -3.64
C GLY A 31 -3.10 9.22 -3.62
N VAL A 32 -2.35 8.64 -2.68
CA VAL A 32 -2.21 7.19 -2.53
C VAL A 32 -3.56 6.50 -2.34
N GLY A 33 -4.55 7.16 -1.72
CA GLY A 33 -5.88 6.59 -1.54
C GLY A 33 -6.62 6.35 -2.86
N THR A 34 -6.42 7.22 -3.84
CA THR A 34 -6.98 7.05 -5.20
C THR A 34 -6.33 5.86 -5.90
N VAL A 35 -5.01 5.71 -5.78
CA VAL A 35 -4.28 4.55 -6.31
C VAL A 35 -4.75 3.27 -5.62
N ALA A 36 -4.91 3.28 -4.29
CA ALA A 36 -5.40 2.14 -3.52
C ALA A 36 -6.81 1.70 -3.94
N ALA A 37 -7.70 2.62 -4.28
CA ALA A 37 -9.01 2.29 -4.84
C ALA A 37 -8.89 1.55 -6.19
N GLY A 38 -7.96 1.97 -7.06
CA GLY A 38 -7.62 1.25 -8.30
C GLY A 38 -7.07 -0.15 -8.01
N VAL A 39 -6.13 -0.27 -7.09
CA VAL A 39 -5.52 -1.55 -6.68
C VAL A 39 -6.56 -2.53 -6.12
N SER A 40 -7.51 -2.04 -5.32
CA SER A 40 -8.62 -2.85 -4.83
C SER A 40 -9.51 -3.37 -5.96
N LYS A 41 -9.82 -2.53 -6.96
CA LYS A 41 -10.57 -2.93 -8.16
C LYS A 41 -9.79 -3.91 -9.04
N ALA A 42 -8.47 -3.88 -8.99
CA ALA A 42 -7.58 -4.81 -9.67
C ALA A 42 -7.46 -6.19 -8.98
N HIS A 43 -8.27 -6.47 -7.95
CA HIS A 43 -8.33 -7.75 -7.23
C HIS A 43 -7.07 -8.12 -6.41
N ALA A 44 -6.33 -7.12 -5.95
CA ALA A 44 -5.32 -7.35 -4.91
C ALA A 44 -5.99 -7.85 -3.61
N ASP A 45 -5.32 -8.69 -2.84
CA ASP A 45 -5.84 -9.17 -1.55
C ASP A 45 -5.40 -8.27 -0.39
N VAL A 46 -4.25 -7.60 -0.55
CA VAL A 46 -3.66 -6.70 0.47
C VAL A 46 -3.06 -5.46 -0.18
N ILE A 47 -3.28 -4.32 0.48
CA ILE A 47 -2.60 -3.07 0.20
C ILE A 47 -1.72 -2.74 1.41
N LEU A 48 -0.41 -2.68 1.20
CA LEU A 48 0.57 -2.27 2.21
C LEU A 48 0.97 -0.81 1.94
N ILE A 49 0.73 0.07 2.90
CA ILE A 49 1.14 1.48 2.86
C ILE A 49 2.42 1.66 3.67
N SER A 50 3.52 1.96 2.98
CA SER A 50 4.84 2.18 3.59
C SER A 50 5.13 3.66 3.81
N GLY A 51 5.61 3.99 5.01
CA GLY A 51 6.11 5.34 5.31
C GLY A 51 7.45 5.66 4.65
N HIS A 52 7.77 6.95 4.56
CA HIS A 52 9.05 7.46 4.07
C HIS A 52 10.27 7.03 4.91
N ASP A 53 10.04 6.52 6.11
CA ASP A 53 11.03 6.15 7.12
C ASP A 53 11.48 4.68 7.02
N GLY A 54 11.03 3.96 5.99
CA GLY A 54 11.47 2.60 5.69
C GLY A 54 13.00 2.44 5.58
N GLY A 55 13.49 1.26 5.95
CA GLY A 55 14.91 0.91 5.81
C GLY A 55 15.28 0.47 4.39
N THR A 56 16.53 0.71 4.00
CA THR A 56 17.13 0.15 2.78
C THR A 56 18.64 -0.01 2.97
N GLY A 57 19.22 -1.06 2.38
CA GLY A 57 20.66 -1.30 2.40
C GLY A 57 21.44 -0.40 1.43
N ALA A 58 20.78 0.13 0.40
CA ALA A 58 21.38 1.02 -0.60
C ALA A 58 20.31 1.93 -1.23
N SER A 59 20.47 3.25 -1.08
CA SER A 59 19.62 4.25 -1.73
C SER A 59 20.37 5.59 -1.81
N PRO A 60 20.11 6.42 -2.83
CA PRO A 60 20.55 7.81 -2.83
C PRO A 60 20.10 8.53 -1.55
N LEU A 61 20.98 9.37 -1.00
CA LEU A 61 20.69 10.16 0.19
C LEU A 61 19.50 11.10 -0.05
N THR A 62 19.36 11.62 -1.27
CA THR A 62 18.25 12.48 -1.66
C THR A 62 16.91 11.76 -1.52
N SER A 63 16.78 10.53 -2.01
CA SER A 63 15.57 9.72 -1.86
C SER A 63 15.27 9.42 -0.39
N LEU A 64 16.30 9.06 0.40
CA LEU A 64 16.14 8.78 1.83
C LEU A 64 15.64 9.99 2.65
N LYS A 65 15.93 11.20 2.20
CA LYS A 65 15.62 12.44 2.95
C LYS A 65 14.44 13.20 2.38
N HIS A 66 14.04 12.94 1.13
CA HIS A 66 13.11 13.81 0.41
C HIS A 66 12.02 13.09 -0.40
N ALA A 67 11.95 11.75 -0.38
CA ALA A 67 10.89 11.01 -1.07
C ALA A 67 9.95 10.30 -0.08
N GLY A 68 8.65 10.31 -0.40
CA GLY A 68 7.60 9.71 0.42
C GLY A 68 7.06 10.63 1.51
N GLY A 69 5.87 10.28 2.01
CA GLY A 69 5.18 10.90 3.13
C GLY A 69 5.09 9.96 4.36
N PRO A 70 4.62 10.49 5.49
CA PRO A 70 4.44 9.69 6.71
C PRO A 70 3.32 8.67 6.51
N TRP A 71 3.51 7.47 7.07
CA TRP A 71 2.54 6.38 6.90
C TRP A 71 1.19 6.73 7.53
N GLU A 72 1.16 7.53 8.60
CA GLU A 72 -0.06 7.96 9.28
C GLU A 72 -1.03 8.65 8.31
N LEU A 73 -0.50 9.53 7.45
CA LEU A 73 -1.30 10.25 6.46
C LEU A 73 -1.72 9.34 5.31
N GLY A 74 -0.79 8.56 4.75
CA GLY A 74 -1.11 7.66 3.63
C GLY A 74 -2.07 6.54 4.01
N LEU A 75 -1.93 5.99 5.22
CA LEU A 75 -2.79 4.95 5.78
C LEU A 75 -4.20 5.50 6.01
N ALA A 76 -4.30 6.69 6.63
CA ALA A 76 -5.58 7.36 6.85
C ALA A 76 -6.27 7.71 5.53
N GLU A 77 -5.56 8.27 4.56
CA GLU A 77 -6.10 8.60 3.23
C GLU A 77 -6.61 7.33 2.52
N THR A 78 -5.82 6.26 2.51
CA THR A 78 -6.20 4.96 1.93
C THR A 78 -7.46 4.41 2.58
N GLN A 79 -7.51 4.40 3.92
CA GLN A 79 -8.66 3.94 4.69
C GLN A 79 -9.92 4.74 4.31
N GLN A 80 -9.83 6.08 4.33
CA GLN A 80 -10.95 6.97 4.04
C GLN A 80 -11.45 6.82 2.60
N THR A 81 -10.54 6.80 1.61
CA THR A 81 -10.92 6.65 0.20
C THR A 81 -11.58 5.29 -0.06
N LEU A 82 -11.04 4.20 0.49
CA LEU A 82 -11.63 2.88 0.31
C LEU A 82 -13.03 2.78 0.94
N ILE A 83 -13.24 3.39 2.12
CA ILE A 83 -14.57 3.46 2.75
C ILE A 83 -15.53 4.27 1.89
N ALA A 84 -15.13 5.47 1.46
CA ALA A 84 -15.97 6.37 0.65
C ALA A 84 -16.41 5.75 -0.68
N ASN A 85 -15.63 4.80 -1.22
CA ASN A 85 -15.93 4.09 -2.46
C ASN A 85 -16.58 2.71 -2.26
N GLY A 86 -16.84 2.28 -1.02
CA GLY A 86 -17.39 0.95 -0.75
C GLY A 86 -16.47 -0.19 -1.19
N LEU A 87 -15.15 0.00 -1.04
CA LEU A 87 -14.11 -0.97 -1.44
C LEU A 87 -13.34 -1.54 -0.25
N ARG A 88 -13.55 -1.00 0.96
CA ARG A 88 -12.70 -1.31 2.11
C ARG A 88 -12.80 -2.77 2.57
N ASP A 89 -13.94 -3.41 2.36
CA ASP A 89 -14.19 -4.82 2.67
C ASP A 89 -13.45 -5.79 1.73
N ARG A 90 -13.01 -5.33 0.56
CA ARG A 90 -12.37 -6.17 -0.46
C ARG A 90 -10.91 -6.50 -0.18
N VAL A 91 -10.23 -5.69 0.63
CA VAL A 91 -8.78 -5.76 0.82
C VAL A 91 -8.42 -5.67 2.30
N VAL A 92 -7.33 -6.34 2.69
CA VAL A 92 -6.66 -6.02 3.96
C VAL A 92 -5.75 -4.83 3.73
N VAL A 93 -5.80 -3.85 4.64
CA VAL A 93 -4.87 -2.71 4.63
C VAL A 93 -3.83 -2.97 5.72
N GLN A 94 -2.55 -2.80 5.38
CA GLN A 94 -1.41 -2.97 6.27
C GLN A 94 -0.52 -1.72 6.19
N THR A 95 0.36 -1.55 7.17
CA THR A 95 1.37 -0.49 7.14
C THR A 95 2.73 -0.97 7.67
N ASP A 96 3.79 -0.35 7.16
CA ASP A 96 5.14 -0.40 7.71
C ASP A 96 5.77 1.01 7.70
N GLY A 97 6.88 1.19 8.41
CA GLY A 97 7.50 2.50 8.64
C GLY A 97 8.00 2.62 10.07
N GLN A 98 9.14 1.98 10.35
CA GLN A 98 9.82 2.01 11.65
C GLN A 98 8.93 1.78 12.89
N LEU A 99 7.88 0.96 12.79
CA LEU A 99 7.05 0.57 13.93
C LEU A 99 7.92 -0.18 14.94
N LYS A 100 8.26 0.46 16.07
CA LYS A 100 9.24 -0.02 17.04
C LYS A 100 8.63 -0.38 18.38
N THR A 101 7.46 0.18 18.68
CA THR A 101 6.81 0.06 19.97
C THR A 101 5.40 -0.50 19.81
N GLY A 102 4.86 -1.06 20.89
CA GLY A 102 3.44 -1.47 20.91
C GLY A 102 2.48 -0.30 20.72
N ARG A 103 2.88 0.93 21.10
CA ARG A 103 2.09 2.14 20.85
C ARG A 103 1.99 2.43 19.36
N ASP A 104 3.08 2.28 18.61
CA ASP A 104 3.07 2.51 17.16
C ASP A 104 2.09 1.55 16.47
N VAL A 105 2.08 0.28 16.90
CA VAL A 105 1.16 -0.75 16.39
C VAL A 105 -0.30 -0.45 16.73
N ILE A 106 -0.60 0.13 17.90
CA ILE A 106 -1.97 0.47 18.30
C ILE A 106 -2.48 1.74 17.59
N ILE A 107 -1.58 2.65 17.20
CA ILE A 107 -1.93 3.85 16.44
C ILE A 107 -2.19 3.52 14.97
N ALA A 108 -1.42 2.58 14.42
CA ALA A 108 -1.62 2.03 13.08
C ALA A 108 -2.92 1.23 12.94
#